data_AF-A0AAD7JQ72-F1
#
_entry.id   AF-A0AAD7JQ72-F1
#
_cell.length_a   1.000
_cell.length_b   1.000
_cell.length_c   1.000
_cell.angle_alpha   90.00
_cell.angle_beta   90.00
_cell.angle_gamma   90.00
#
_symmetry.space_group_name_H-M   'P 1'
#
loop_
_entity.id
_entity.type
_entity.pdbx_description
1 polymer ?
#
loop_
_entity_poly.entity_id
_entity_poly.type
_entity_poly.pdbx_seq_one_letter_code
_entity_poly.pdbx_strand_id
1 'polypeptide(L)'
;MHMLHTNAVPTPLERAWISEHILVQPLKDLAVLDGGIETVRRTFDELKRKRQKLATDIDAHLALLSPVRRLPGDVLREIFVSSLPSTHNAIIADREAPLLLCHVCAGWRSIALTTPRLWSSLHVVVPNQSHLQNVVSLVKQWLVRSGVLPLSLSIAISVAVVDNPEEEVAADSRLLDLLV
;
A
#
# COMPACT_ATOMS: atom_id res chain seq x y z
N MET A 1 5.44 -26.13 53.54
CA MET A 1 5.56 -25.65 52.14
C MET A 1 7.03 -25.76 51.69
N HIS A 2 7.60 -26.97 51.64
CA HIS A 2 9.05 -27.21 51.38
C HIS A 2 9.30 -27.93 50.04
N MET A 3 8.27 -28.13 49.21
CA MET A 3 8.38 -28.90 47.95
C MET A 3 8.33 -28.04 46.67
N LEU A 4 8.06 -26.74 46.76
CA LEU A 4 8.01 -25.87 45.57
C LEU A 4 9.39 -25.61 44.93
N HIS A 5 10.47 -25.97 45.64
CA HIS A 5 11.86 -25.73 45.22
C HIS A 5 12.69 -27.03 45.21
N THR A 6 12.06 -28.21 45.22
CA THR A 6 12.75 -29.50 45.20
C THR A 6 12.19 -30.38 44.07
N ASN A 7 13.06 -31.18 43.44
CA ASN A 7 12.66 -32.12 42.38
C ASN A 7 12.06 -33.43 42.93
N ALA A 8 11.59 -33.45 44.17
CA ALA A 8 11.01 -34.64 44.79
C ALA A 8 9.60 -34.90 44.25
N VAL A 9 9.34 -36.13 43.79
CA VAL A 9 8.05 -36.52 43.21
C VAL A 9 7.00 -36.67 44.33
N PRO A 10 5.86 -35.94 44.28
CA PRO A 10 4.82 -36.07 45.30
C PRO A 10 4.15 -37.45 45.27
N THR A 11 3.91 -38.00 46.45
CA THR A 11 3.18 -39.27 46.66
C THR A 11 1.69 -39.13 46.26
N PRO A 12 0.96 -40.24 46.01
CA PRO A 12 -0.45 -40.18 45.60
C PRO A 12 -1.36 -39.41 46.57
N LEU A 13 -1.14 -39.54 47.88
CA LEU A 13 -1.90 -38.83 48.92
C LEU A 13 -1.58 -37.33 48.92
N GLU A 14 -0.31 -36.95 48.77
CA GLU A 14 0.10 -35.54 48.66
C GLU A 14 -0.47 -34.90 47.40
N ARG A 15 -0.53 -35.62 46.27
CA ARG A 15 -1.18 -35.13 45.04
C ARG A 15 -2.66 -34.85 45.24
N ALA A 16 -3.38 -35.79 45.86
CA ALA A 16 -4.80 -35.61 46.16
C ALA A 16 -5.02 -34.40 47.08
N TRP A 17 -4.22 -34.27 48.14
CA TRP A 17 -4.28 -33.14 49.05
C TRP A 17 -3.99 -31.80 48.36
N ILE A 18 -2.92 -31.72 47.56
CA ILE A 18 -2.58 -30.52 46.77
C ILE A 18 -3.74 -30.15 45.84
N SER A 19 -4.28 -31.11 45.11
CA SER A 19 -5.39 -30.88 44.19
C SER A 19 -6.65 -30.37 44.91
N GLU A 20 -7.00 -30.97 46.03
CA GLU A 20 -8.27 -30.73 46.72
C GLU A 20 -8.22 -29.52 47.66
N HIS A 21 -7.06 -29.21 48.23
CA HIS A 21 -6.95 -28.18 49.28
C HIS A 21 -6.08 -26.99 48.89
N ILE A 22 -5.06 -27.17 48.03
CA ILE A 22 -4.16 -26.08 47.64
C ILE A 22 -4.62 -25.41 46.34
N LEU A 23 -4.92 -26.19 45.31
CA LEU A 23 -5.13 -25.65 43.95
C LEU A 23 -6.52 -25.10 43.71
N VAL A 24 -7.50 -25.43 44.56
CA VAL A 24 -8.91 -25.06 44.32
C VAL A 24 -9.13 -23.55 44.26
N GLN A 25 -8.56 -22.76 45.18
CA GLN A 25 -8.73 -21.29 45.14
C GLN A 25 -7.89 -20.61 44.06
N PRO A 26 -6.58 -20.88 43.90
CA PRO A 26 -5.78 -20.30 42.82
C PRO A 26 -6.35 -20.56 41.42
N LEU A 27 -6.90 -21.75 41.17
CA LEU A 27 -7.54 -22.06 39.89
C LEU A 27 -8.83 -21.26 39.68
N LYS A 28 -9.62 -21.03 40.73
CA LYS A 28 -10.81 -20.17 40.66
C LYS A 28 -10.44 -18.71 40.41
N ASP A 29 -9.46 -18.19 41.14
CA ASP A 29 -9.01 -16.80 41.00
C ASP A 29 -8.41 -16.55 39.61
N LEU A 30 -7.63 -17.51 39.08
CA LEU A 30 -7.11 -17.43 37.73
C LEU A 30 -8.24 -17.40 36.69
N ALA A 31 -9.25 -18.26 36.83
CA ALA A 31 -10.41 -18.27 35.93
C ALA A 31 -11.19 -16.94 35.97
N VAL A 32 -11.32 -16.31 37.15
CA VAL A 32 -11.93 -14.98 37.29
C VAL A 32 -11.10 -13.91 36.57
N LEU A 33 -9.77 -13.92 36.75
CA LEU A 33 -8.88 -12.98 36.08
C LEU A 33 -8.91 -13.14 34.55
N ASP A 34 -8.87 -14.37 34.05
CA ASP A 34 -8.96 -14.67 32.62
C ASP A 34 -10.28 -14.17 32.03
N GLY A 35 -11.40 -14.35 32.75
CA GLY A 35 -12.70 -13.80 32.36
C GLY A 35 -12.71 -12.26 32.32
N GLY A 36 -12.04 -11.62 33.27
CA GLY A 36 -11.85 -10.16 33.29
C GLY A 36 -11.01 -9.66 32.11
N ILE A 37 -9.88 -10.32 31.83
CA ILE A 37 -9.01 -10.03 30.68
C ILE A 37 -9.81 -10.14 29.38
N GLU A 38 -10.56 -11.23 29.22
CA GLU A 38 -11.37 -11.45 28.02
C GLU A 38 -12.46 -10.38 27.85
N THR A 39 -13.10 -9.97 28.94
CA THR A 39 -14.10 -8.89 28.92
C THR A 39 -13.49 -7.55 28.49
N VAL A 40 -12.33 -7.19 29.03
CA VAL A 40 -11.61 -5.97 28.64
C VAL A 40 -11.16 -6.04 27.18
N ARG A 41 -10.66 -7.19 26.72
CA ARG A 41 -10.28 -7.40 25.31
C ARG A 41 -11.45 -7.19 24.36
N ARG A 42 -12.62 -7.78 24.66
CA ARG A 42 -13.83 -7.57 23.84
C ARG A 42 -14.22 -6.11 23.75
N THR A 43 -14.22 -5.41 24.89
CA THR A 43 -14.56 -3.99 24.97
C THR A 43 -13.56 -3.15 24.17
N PHE A 44 -12.27 -3.43 24.31
CA PHE A 44 -11.21 -2.77 23.56
C PHE A 44 -11.39 -2.96 22.05
N ASP A 45 -11.65 -4.19 21.61
CA ASP A 45 -11.85 -4.50 20.19
C ASP A 45 -13.09 -3.80 19.63
N GLU A 46 -14.16 -3.68 20.42
CA GLU A 46 -15.35 -2.92 20.03
C GLU A 46 -15.06 -1.43 19.87
N LEU A 47 -14.39 -0.82 20.85
CA LEU A 47 -13.99 0.58 20.77
C LEU A 47 -13.02 0.83 19.61
N LYS A 48 -12.09 -0.09 19.36
CA LYS A 48 -11.17 -0.02 18.22
C LYS A 48 -11.93 -0.06 16.89
N ARG A 49 -12.92 -0.95 16.75
CA ARG A 49 -13.80 -1.00 15.57
C ARG A 49 -14.61 0.29 15.40
N LYS A 50 -15.21 0.81 16.47
CA LYS A 50 -15.95 2.09 16.44
C LYS A 50 -15.06 3.26 16.05
N ARG A 51 -13.85 3.36 16.64
CA ARG A 51 -12.84 4.36 16.28
C ARG A 51 -12.47 4.26 14.81
N GLN A 52 -12.18 3.05 14.31
CA GLN A 52 -11.77 2.86 12.92
C GLN A 52 -12.86 3.31 11.95
N LYS A 53 -14.12 2.92 12.22
CA LYS A 53 -15.27 3.35 11.41
C LYS A 53 -15.39 4.88 11.40
N LEU A 54 -15.37 5.51 12.57
CA LEU A 54 -15.51 6.96 12.68
C LEU A 54 -14.33 7.69 12.02
N ALA A 55 -13.10 7.18 12.16
CA ALA A 55 -11.93 7.75 11.50
C ALA A 55 -12.09 7.71 9.97
N THR A 56 -12.50 6.57 9.41
CA THR A 56 -12.76 6.44 7.97
C THR A 56 -13.87 7.38 7.50
N ASP A 57 -14.95 7.52 8.28
CA ASP A 57 -16.03 8.45 7.97
C ASP A 57 -15.52 9.91 7.99
N ILE A 58 -14.75 10.30 9.00
CA ILE A 58 -14.15 11.64 9.10
C ILE A 58 -13.22 11.91 7.91
N ASP A 59 -12.33 10.98 7.59
CA ASP A 59 -11.38 11.11 6.48
C ASP A 59 -12.11 11.30 5.15
N ALA A 60 -13.21 10.57 4.93
CA ALA A 60 -14.04 10.73 3.74
C ALA A 60 -14.65 12.14 3.65
N HIS A 61 -15.17 12.68 4.75
CA HIS A 61 -15.74 14.03 4.79
C HIS A 61 -14.66 15.12 4.63
N LEU A 62 -13.51 14.95 5.29
CA LEU A 62 -12.37 15.86 5.12
C LEU A 62 -11.86 15.85 3.68
N ALA A 63 -11.86 14.70 3.01
CA ALA A 63 -11.53 14.61 1.59
C ALA A 63 -12.51 15.37 0.70
N LEU A 64 -13.80 15.47 1.07
CA LEU A 64 -14.78 16.33 0.36
C LEU A 64 -14.46 17.82 0.53
N LEU A 65 -13.94 18.21 1.69
CA LEU A 65 -13.57 19.59 2.00
C LEU A 65 -12.17 19.97 1.48
N SER A 66 -11.42 19.01 0.94
CA SER A 66 -10.06 19.24 0.45
C SER A 66 -10.04 20.39 -0.57
N PRO A 67 -9.15 21.39 -0.38
CA PRO A 67 -9.04 22.54 -1.29
C PRO A 67 -8.84 22.13 -2.74
N VAL A 68 -8.20 20.99 -2.98
CA VAL A 68 -7.91 20.49 -4.32
C VAL A 68 -9.16 20.19 -5.15
N ARG A 69 -10.30 19.90 -4.50
CA ARG A 69 -11.60 19.71 -5.18
C ARG A 69 -12.22 21.01 -5.68
N ARG A 70 -11.77 22.16 -5.16
CA ARG A 70 -12.26 23.50 -5.55
C ARG A 70 -11.35 24.17 -6.58
N LEU A 71 -10.21 23.57 -6.91
CA LEU A 71 -9.31 24.13 -7.91
C LEU A 71 -9.92 23.98 -9.30
N PRO A 72 -9.92 25.04 -10.12
CA PRO A 72 -10.25 24.92 -11.53
C PRO A 72 -9.36 23.90 -12.23
N GLY A 73 -9.90 23.24 -13.26
CA GLY A 73 -9.15 22.24 -14.04
C GLY A 73 -7.82 22.79 -14.58
N ASP A 74 -7.77 24.04 -15.03
CA ASP A 74 -6.55 24.65 -15.58
C ASP A 74 -5.45 24.83 -14.52
N VAL A 75 -5.83 25.18 -13.29
CA VAL A 75 -4.87 25.29 -12.18
C VAL A 75 -4.32 23.91 -11.82
N LEU A 76 -5.18 22.88 -11.81
CA LEU A 76 -4.74 21.50 -11.60
C LEU A 76 -3.78 21.03 -12.69
N ARG A 77 -4.03 21.39 -13.96
CA ARG A 77 -3.12 21.08 -15.08
C ARG A 77 -1.74 21.68 -14.88
N GLU A 78 -1.64 22.94 -14.48
CA GLU A 78 -0.35 23.57 -14.24
C GLU A 78 0.39 22.96 -13.04
N ILE A 79 -0.34 22.62 -11.97
CA ILE A 79 0.24 21.88 -10.82
C ILE A 79 0.80 20.53 -11.27
N PHE A 80 0.04 19.79 -12.08
CA PHE A 80 0.47 18.49 -12.59
C PHE A 80 1.72 18.61 -13.47
N VAL A 81 1.76 19.61 -14.37
CA VAL A 81 2.94 19.84 -15.22
C VAL A 81 4.14 20.22 -14.36
N SER A 82 3.93 21.00 -13.29
CA SER A 82 4.98 21.35 -12.32
C SER A 82 5.45 20.18 -11.46
N SER A 83 4.71 19.07 -11.44
CA SER A 83 5.07 17.84 -10.72
C SER A 83 5.85 16.82 -11.56
N LEU A 84 6.09 17.11 -12.85
CA LEU A 84 6.92 16.27 -13.69
C LEU A 84 8.38 16.25 -13.21
N PRO A 85 9.13 15.16 -13.50
CA PRO A 85 10.56 15.12 -13.18
C PRO A 85 11.32 16.28 -13.83
N SER A 86 12.15 16.97 -13.05
CA SER A 86 12.93 18.12 -13.52
C SER A 86 14.30 17.74 -14.07
N THR A 87 14.81 16.57 -13.70
CA THR A 87 16.19 16.12 -14.00
C THR A 87 16.26 15.11 -15.14
N HIS A 88 15.14 14.53 -15.55
CA HIS A 88 15.08 13.49 -16.57
C HIS A 88 13.71 13.46 -17.26
N ASN A 89 13.60 12.71 -18.35
CA ASN A 89 12.32 12.43 -19.00
C ASN A 89 11.51 11.46 -18.14
N ALA A 90 10.18 11.60 -18.11
CA ALA A 90 9.31 10.76 -17.31
C ALA A 90 9.46 9.26 -17.67
N ILE A 91 9.45 8.40 -16.66
CA ILE A 91 9.47 6.95 -16.84
C ILE A 91 8.07 6.34 -16.73
N ILE A 92 7.91 5.14 -17.27
CA ILE A 92 6.67 4.36 -17.16
C ILE A 92 6.65 3.67 -15.79
N ALA A 93 6.30 4.42 -14.74
CA ALA A 93 6.19 3.93 -13.37
C ALA A 93 4.96 4.50 -12.65
N ASP A 94 4.33 3.69 -11.82
CA ASP A 94 3.15 4.08 -11.00
C ASP A 94 3.48 5.13 -9.93
N ARG A 95 4.76 5.21 -9.53
CA ARG A 95 5.28 6.13 -8.51
C ARG A 95 5.78 7.46 -9.06
N GLU A 96 5.67 7.71 -10.36
CA GLU A 96 6.14 8.95 -10.99
C GLU A 96 5.06 9.62 -11.85
N ALA A 97 5.06 10.95 -11.89
CA ALA A 97 4.20 11.70 -12.81
C ALA A 97 4.65 11.44 -14.27
N PRO A 98 3.71 11.29 -15.21
CA PRO A 98 2.28 11.58 -15.09
C PRO A 98 1.39 10.42 -14.59
N LEU A 99 1.91 9.19 -14.51
CA LEU A 99 1.10 8.01 -14.16
C LEU A 99 0.63 8.03 -12.70
N LEU A 100 1.48 8.47 -11.76
CA LEU A 100 1.12 8.67 -10.37
C LEU A 100 -0.15 9.52 -10.21
N LEU A 101 -0.29 10.58 -11.01
CA LEU A 101 -1.45 11.47 -10.97
C LEU A 101 -2.73 10.76 -11.40
N CYS A 102 -2.62 9.78 -12.30
CA CYS A 102 -3.74 8.94 -12.75
C CYS A 102 -4.23 7.98 -11.66
N HIS A 103 -3.45 7.75 -10.61
CA HIS A 103 -3.83 6.88 -9.49
C HIS A 103 -4.57 7.58 -8.35
N VAL A 104 -4.52 8.91 -8.29
CA VAL A 104 -5.05 9.66 -7.13
C VAL A 104 -6.57 9.58 -7.04
N CYS A 105 -7.28 9.98 -8.11
CA CYS A 105 -8.73 9.82 -8.23
C CYS A 105 -9.18 9.91 -9.69
N ALA A 106 -10.44 9.55 -9.96
CA ALA A 106 -11.00 9.59 -11.32
C ALA A 106 -10.94 10.99 -11.98
N GLY A 107 -11.14 12.06 -11.20
CA GLY A 107 -11.04 13.43 -11.72
C GLY A 107 -9.62 13.81 -12.14
N TRP A 108 -8.62 13.46 -11.31
CA TRP A 108 -7.21 13.68 -11.63
C TRP A 108 -6.78 12.87 -12.84
N ARG A 109 -7.22 11.61 -12.92
CA ARG A 109 -7.00 10.77 -14.10
C ARG A 109 -7.55 11.40 -15.37
N SER A 110 -8.79 11.87 -15.35
CA SER A 110 -9.40 12.54 -16.51
C SER A 110 -8.59 13.76 -16.96
N ILE A 111 -8.17 14.61 -16.00
CA ILE A 111 -7.34 15.79 -16.29
C ILE A 111 -5.97 15.37 -16.84
N ALA A 112 -5.30 14.42 -16.19
CA ALA A 112 -3.96 13.99 -16.57
C ALA A 112 -3.95 13.38 -17.98
N LEU A 113 -4.89 12.49 -18.28
CA LEU A 113 -5.01 11.85 -19.60
C LEU A 113 -5.34 12.84 -20.72
N THR A 114 -6.04 13.94 -20.42
CA THR A 114 -6.44 14.98 -21.40
C THR A 114 -5.48 16.17 -21.46
N THR A 115 -4.33 16.11 -20.81
CA THR A 115 -3.35 17.22 -20.76
C THR A 115 -2.07 16.82 -21.50
N PRO A 116 -1.92 17.17 -22.80
CA PRO A 116 -0.83 16.65 -23.62
C PRO A 116 0.58 16.97 -23.10
N ARG A 117 0.76 18.13 -22.44
CA ARG A 117 2.05 18.56 -21.86
C ARG A 117 2.62 17.55 -20.86
N LEU A 118 1.77 16.79 -20.17
CA LEU A 118 2.19 15.76 -19.22
C LEU A 118 2.84 14.55 -19.90
N TRP A 119 2.57 14.35 -21.18
CA TRP A 119 3.03 13.22 -21.97
C TRP A 119 4.11 13.63 -22.98
N SER A 120 4.62 14.86 -22.90
CA SER A 120 5.62 15.42 -23.85
C SER A 120 7.08 15.03 -23.54
N SER A 121 7.34 14.20 -22.53
CA SER A 121 8.63 13.57 -22.31
C SER A 121 8.46 12.09 -21.95
N LEU A 122 9.38 11.24 -22.39
CA LEU A 122 9.39 9.82 -22.07
C LEU A 122 10.82 9.25 -22.10
N HIS A 123 11.17 8.48 -21.07
CA HIS A 123 12.32 7.61 -21.06
C HIS A 123 11.87 6.15 -21.07
N VAL A 124 12.36 5.37 -22.04
CA VAL A 124 12.03 3.95 -22.19
C VAL A 124 13.28 3.11 -21.97
N VAL A 125 13.23 2.23 -20.97
CA VAL A 125 14.18 1.13 -20.83
C VAL A 125 13.59 -0.09 -21.53
N VAL A 126 14.26 -0.57 -22.57
CA VAL A 126 13.80 -1.74 -23.34
C VAL A 126 14.08 -3.00 -22.51
N PRO A 127 13.03 -3.74 -22.11
CA PRO A 127 13.20 -4.97 -21.34
C PRO A 127 13.57 -6.15 -22.24
N ASN A 128 13.87 -7.30 -21.64
CA ASN A 128 13.97 -8.58 -22.33
C ASN A 128 12.65 -8.95 -23.06
N GLN A 129 12.75 -9.88 -24.02
CA GLN A 129 11.72 -10.16 -25.04
C GLN A 129 10.31 -10.44 -24.48
N SER A 130 10.18 -10.95 -23.25
CA SER A 130 8.90 -11.29 -22.60
C SER A 130 8.00 -10.07 -22.29
N HIS A 131 8.57 -8.87 -22.11
CA HIS A 131 7.79 -7.68 -21.71
C HIS A 131 7.68 -6.62 -22.82
N LEU A 132 8.29 -6.87 -23.98
CA LEU A 132 8.39 -5.88 -25.07
C LEU A 132 7.02 -5.45 -25.59
N GLN A 133 6.06 -6.37 -25.72
CA GLN A 133 4.71 -6.04 -26.23
C GLN A 133 3.95 -5.09 -25.30
N ASN A 134 4.06 -5.29 -23.98
CA ASN A 134 3.44 -4.40 -23.00
C ASN A 134 4.05 -3.00 -23.08
N VAL A 135 5.39 -2.91 -23.08
CA VAL A 135 6.08 -1.62 -23.20
C VAL A 135 5.71 -0.91 -24.50
N VAL A 136 5.68 -1.61 -25.63
CA VAL A 136 5.26 -1.03 -26.92
C VAL A 136 3.82 -0.49 -26.85
N SER A 137 2.90 -1.20 -26.21
CA SER A 137 1.53 -0.72 -26.00
C SER A 137 1.50 0.57 -25.16
N LEU A 138 2.25 0.60 -24.05
CA LEU A 138 2.34 1.76 -23.17
C LEU A 138 2.94 2.98 -23.89
N VAL A 139 4.01 2.77 -24.65
CA VAL A 139 4.64 3.82 -25.48
C VAL A 139 3.64 4.34 -26.50
N LYS A 140 2.91 3.48 -27.22
CA LYS A 140 1.88 3.93 -28.19
C LYS A 140 0.84 4.83 -27.55
N GLN A 141 0.35 4.48 -26.37
CA GLN A 141 -0.63 5.31 -25.67
C GLN A 141 -0.03 6.64 -25.21
N TRP A 142 1.22 6.63 -24.76
CA TRP A 142 1.94 7.85 -24.41
C TRP A 142 2.02 8.82 -25.59
N LEU A 143 2.38 8.30 -26.78
CA LEU A 143 2.45 9.06 -28.02
C LEU A 143 1.10 9.63 -28.45
N VAL A 144 0.01 8.86 -28.30
CA VAL A 144 -1.34 9.35 -28.59
C VAL A 144 -1.69 10.53 -27.67
N ARG A 145 -1.30 10.47 -26.39
CA ARG A 145 -1.64 11.50 -25.40
C ARG A 145 -0.77 12.74 -25.49
N SER A 146 0.47 12.63 -25.96
CA SER A 146 1.31 13.81 -26.23
C SER A 146 0.72 14.70 -27.33
N GLY A 147 -0.21 14.16 -28.14
CA GLY A 147 -0.94 14.90 -29.16
C GLY A 147 0.02 15.49 -30.18
N VAL A 148 -0.14 16.80 -30.46
CA VAL A 148 0.68 17.53 -31.44
C VAL A 148 1.92 18.19 -30.83
N LEU A 149 2.18 18.00 -29.54
CA LEU A 149 3.32 18.65 -28.88
C LEU A 149 4.64 17.93 -29.22
N PRO A 150 5.76 18.67 -29.32
CA PRO A 150 7.08 18.07 -29.46
C PRO A 150 7.36 17.09 -28.31
N LEU A 151 7.82 15.90 -28.65
CA LEU A 151 8.15 14.85 -27.69
C LEU A 151 9.66 14.78 -27.44
N SER A 152 10.07 14.86 -26.18
CA SER A 152 11.41 14.48 -25.75
C SER A 152 11.43 12.98 -25.45
N LEU A 153 12.09 12.19 -26.29
CA LEU A 153 12.18 10.73 -26.15
C LEU A 153 13.62 10.28 -25.95
N SER A 154 13.87 9.49 -24.92
CA SER A 154 15.15 8.81 -24.72
C SER A 154 14.92 7.31 -24.54
N ILE A 155 15.80 6.50 -25.12
CA ILE A 155 15.68 5.04 -25.13
C ILE A 155 16.99 4.45 -24.65
N ALA A 156 16.93 3.56 -23.66
CA ALA A 156 18.05 2.76 -23.19
C ALA A 156 17.77 1.28 -23.44
N ILE A 157 18.80 0.54 -23.88
CA ILE A 157 18.72 -0.91 -24.04
C ILE A 157 19.44 -1.51 -22.84
N SER A 158 18.70 -2.24 -21.99
CA SER A 158 19.34 -3.04 -20.95
C SER A 158 19.99 -4.24 -21.63
N VAL A 159 21.31 -4.19 -21.82
CA VAL A 159 22.08 -5.39 -22.15
C VAL A 159 22.25 -6.12 -20.84
N ALA A 160 21.41 -7.13 -20.59
CA ALA A 160 21.60 -8.02 -19.46
C ALA A 160 22.97 -8.68 -19.59
N VAL A 161 23.97 -8.15 -18.87
CA VAL A 161 25.05 -9.00 -18.37
C VAL A 161 24.36 -9.86 -17.34
N VAL A 162 24.27 -11.16 -17.61
CA VAL A 162 23.62 -12.13 -16.74
C VAL A 162 24.37 -12.17 -15.42
N ASP A 163 23.97 -11.34 -14.47
CA ASP A 163 24.30 -11.48 -13.06
C ASP A 163 23.12 -10.95 -12.24
N ASN A 164 22.41 -11.92 -11.64
CA ASN A 164 21.36 -11.81 -10.64
C ASN A 164 19.90 -11.51 -11.12
N PRO A 165 19.01 -12.53 -11.15
CA PRO A 165 17.65 -12.43 -11.70
C PRO A 165 16.57 -11.91 -10.73
N GLU A 166 16.90 -11.38 -9.56
CA GLU A 166 15.90 -11.15 -8.49
C GLU A 166 15.36 -9.71 -8.35
N GLU A 167 15.87 -8.71 -9.09
CA GLU A 167 15.41 -7.31 -8.92
C GLU A 167 14.72 -6.66 -10.14
N GLU A 168 14.68 -7.29 -11.31
CA GLU A 168 14.16 -6.64 -12.52
C GLU A 168 12.68 -6.96 -12.82
N VAL A 169 11.84 -5.95 -12.54
CA VAL A 169 10.58 -5.66 -13.25
C VAL A 169 9.33 -6.38 -12.76
N ALA A 170 8.89 -5.99 -11.56
CA ALA A 170 7.46 -5.90 -11.25
C ALA A 170 6.81 -4.75 -12.06
N ALA A 171 6.74 -4.88 -13.40
CA ALA A 171 5.82 -4.09 -14.20
C ALA A 171 4.41 -4.65 -13.93
N ASP A 172 3.84 -4.09 -12.87
CA ASP A 172 2.59 -4.47 -12.23
C ASP A 172 1.44 -4.45 -13.25
N SER A 173 0.64 -5.53 -13.29
CA SER A 173 -0.56 -5.69 -14.14
C SER A 173 -1.50 -4.48 -14.09
N ARG A 174 -1.42 -3.71 -13.00
CA ARG A 174 -2.18 -2.48 -12.72
C ARG A 174 -1.91 -1.34 -13.70
N LEU A 175 -0.73 -1.29 -14.33
CA LEU A 175 -0.41 -0.23 -15.29
C LEU A 175 -1.28 -0.33 -16.56
N LEU A 176 -1.67 -1.54 -16.97
CA LEU A 176 -2.52 -1.75 -18.15
C LEU A 176 -3.98 -1.33 -17.91
N ASP A 177 -4.47 -1.43 -16.66
CA ASP A 177 -5.86 -1.12 -16.30
C ASP A 177 -6.16 0.38 -16.23
N LEU A 178 -5.14 1.24 -16.18
CA LEU A 178 -5.29 2.71 -16.08
C LEU A 178 -5.39 3.40 -17.44
N LEU A 179 -5.27 2.60 -18.49
CA LEU A 179 -4.80 2.96 -19.81
C LEU A 179 -5.79 2.52 -20.91
N VAL A 180 -6.81 1.75 -20.51
CA VAL A 180 -8.04 1.44 -21.24
C VAL A 180 -9.19 2.23 -20.60
#